data_AF-A0A091MPU3-F1
#
_entry.id   AF-A0A091MPU3-F1
#
_cell.length_a   1.000
_cell.length_b   1.000
_cell.length_c   1.000
_cell.angle_alpha   90.00
_cell.angle_beta   90.00
_cell.angle_gamma   90.00
#
_symmetry.space_group_name_H-M   'P 1'
#
loop_
_entity.id
_entity.type
_entity.pdbx_description
1 polymer ?
#
loop_
_entity_poly.entity_id
_entity_poly.type
_entity_poly.pdbx_seq_one_letter_code
_entity_poly.pdbx_strand_id
1 'polypeptide(L)' 'GSQIQSVVCKKLSDGSIVSNHFCNSETKLSERQRSCNTEPCPPAWVIGNWSECSRSCNEGVRTRSVFCKR' A
#
# COMPACT_ATOMS: atom_id res chain seq x y z
N GLY A 1 3.85 -6.90 2.24
CA GLY A 1 2.50 -6.40 2.55
C GLY A 1 1.64 -7.53 3.10
N SER A 2 0.45 -7.22 3.60
CA SER A 2 -0.50 -8.24 4.07
C SER A 2 -1.85 -8.05 3.39
N GLN A 3 -2.43 -9.14 2.89
CA GLN A 3 -3.80 -9.18 2.41
C GLN A 3 -4.65 -9.91 3.43
N ILE A 4 -5.69 -9.24 3.92
CA ILE A 4 -6.64 -9.77 4.90
C ILE A 4 -7.96 -10.06 4.19
N GLN A 5 -8.46 -11.28 4.33
CA GLN A 5 -9.81 -11.63 3.97
C GLN A 5 -10.70 -11.41 5.18
N SER A 6 -11.43 -10.29 5.18
CA SER A 6 -12.35 -9.95 6.26
C SER A 6 -13.58 -10.85 6.27
N VAL A 7 -14.06 -11.18 7.46
CA VAL A 7 -15.27 -11.97 7.67
C VAL A 7 -16.38 -11.03 8.12
N VAL A 8 -17.46 -10.95 7.33
CA VAL A 8 -18.61 -10.08 7.59
C VAL A 8 -19.89 -10.90 7.74
N CYS A 9 -20.77 -10.48 8.64
CA CYS A 9 -22.11 -11.05 8.74
C CYS A 9 -22.97 -10.62 7.55
N LYS A 10 -23.58 -11.59 6.86
CA LYS A 10 -24.48 -11.33 5.74
C LYS A 10 -25.84 -11.97 5.94
N LYS A 11 -26.89 -11.27 5.53
CA LYS A 11 -28.26 -11.76 5.55
C LYS A 11 -28.48 -12.73 4.38
N LEU A 12 -29.03 -13.92 4.66
CA LEU A 12 -29.18 -14.98 3.64
C LEU A 12 -30.20 -14.66 2.54
N SER A 13 -31.17 -13.77 2.80
CA SER A 13 -32.24 -13.45 1.86
C SER A 13 -31.77 -12.62 0.67
N ASP A 14 -30.87 -11.66 0.92
CA ASP A 14 -30.49 -10.62 -0.04
C ASP A 14 -28.97 -10.41 -0.12
N GLY A 15 -28.19 -11.12 0.70
CA GLY A 15 -26.73 -11.01 0.75
C GLY A 15 -26.22 -9.70 1.34
N SER A 16 -27.10 -8.85 1.89
CA SER A 16 -26.72 -7.58 2.50
C SER A 16 -25.82 -7.80 3.71
N ILE A 17 -24.83 -6.92 3.87
CA ILE A 17 -23.93 -6.93 5.03
C ILE A 17 -24.70 -6.33 6.20
N VAL A 18 -24.75 -7.05 7.31
CA VAL A 18 -25.44 -6.65 8.53
C VAL A 18 -24.46 -6.62 9.70
N SER A 19 -24.92 -6.11 10.84
CA SER A 19 -24.11 -6.06 12.03
C SER A 19 -23.73 -7.46 12.53
N ASN A 20 -22.54 -7.59 13.11
CA ASN A 20 -22.02 -8.87 13.57
C ASN A 20 -22.85 -9.54 14.68
N HIS A 21 -23.67 -8.78 15.44
CA HIS A 21 -24.52 -9.35 16.48
C HIS A 21 -25.66 -10.23 15.94
N PHE A 22 -25.97 -10.16 14.64
CA PHE A 22 -26.92 -11.06 13.99
C PHE A 22 -26.31 -12.43 13.63
N CYS A 23 -24.99 -12.58 13.71
CA CYS A 23 -24.28 -13.83 13.49
C CYS A 23 -23.70 -14.35 14.82
N ASN A 24 -23.68 -15.68 15.02
CA ASN A 24 -23.06 -16.28 16.21
C ASN A 24 -21.52 -16.10 16.14
N SER A 25 -20.92 -15.59 17.21
CA SER A 25 -19.47 -15.43 17.32
C SER A 25 -18.72 -16.77 17.34
N GLU A 26 -19.33 -17.84 17.83
CA GLU A 26 -18.72 -19.18 17.88
C GLU A 26 -18.58 -19.80 16.49
N THR A 27 -19.45 -19.42 15.55
CA THR A 27 -19.40 -19.88 14.15
C THR A 27 -18.67 -18.88 13.24
N LYS A 28 -18.13 -17.79 13.80
CA LYS A 28 -17.36 -16.80 13.05
C LYS A 28 -16.09 -17.47 12.54
N LEU A 29 -15.95 -17.50 11.22
CA LEU A 29 -14.72 -17.95 10.58
C LEU A 29 -13.55 -17.06 10.99
N SER A 30 -12.37 -17.65 11.15
CA SER A 30 -11.15 -16.90 11.36
C SER A 30 -10.83 -16.05 10.14
N GLU A 31 -10.35 -14.83 10.38
CA GLU A 31 -9.83 -13.99 9.30
C GLU A 31 -8.58 -14.64 8.73
N ARG A 32 -8.57 -14.80 7.41
CA ARG A 32 -7.39 -15.34 6.73
C ARG A 32 -6.49 -14.19 6.35
N GLN A 33 -5.24 -14.28 6.77
CA GLN A 33 -4.19 -13.36 6.38
C GLN A 33 -3.17 -14.10 5.53
N ARG A 34 -2.76 -13.48 4.42
CA ARG A 34 -1.61 -13.93 3.63
C ARG A 34 -0.65 -12.79 3.38
N SER A 35 0.63 -13.13 3.33
CA SER A 35 1.65 -12.20 2.85
C SER A 35 1.43 -11.91 1.37
N CYS A 36 1.55 -10.64 0.98
CA CYS A 36 1.52 -10.19 -0.41
C CYS A 36 2.74 -9.32 -0.71
N ASN A 37 3.11 -9.21 -1.98
CA ASN A 37 4.33 -8.54 -2.41
C ASN A 37 5.56 -9.12 -1.69
N THR A 38 5.67 -10.46 -1.69
CA THR A 38 6.76 -11.20 -1.04
C THR A 38 8.04 -11.15 -1.85
N GLU A 39 7.92 -10.99 -3.17
CA GLU A 39 9.07 -10.78 -4.03
C GLU A 39 9.69 -9.41 -3.76
N PRO A 40 11.03 -9.31 -3.80
CA PRO A 40 11.71 -8.03 -3.79
C PRO A 40 11.13 -7.12 -4.87
N CYS A 41 10.93 -5.85 -4.53
CA CYS A 41 10.54 -4.86 -5.53
C CYS A 41 11.57 -4.85 -6.67
N PRO A 42 11.14 -4.67 -7.93
CA PRO A 42 12.09 -4.51 -9.02
C PRO A 42 12.96 -3.27 -8.75
N PRO A 43 14.23 -3.27 -9.20
CA PRO A 43 15.09 -2.10 -9.07
C PRO A 43 14.43 -0.86 -9.68
N ALA A 44 14.48 0.25 -8.97
CA ALA A 44 13.88 1.51 -9.38
C ALA A 44 14.86 2.67 -9.25
N TRP A 45 14.74 3.64 -10.15
CA TRP A 45 15.51 4.88 -10.07
C TRP A 45 14.96 5.75 -8.94
N VAL A 46 15.83 6.08 -7.99
CA VAL A 46 15.56 7.07 -6.95
C VAL A 46 16.15 8.39 -7.41
N ILE A 47 15.28 9.39 -7.53
CA ILE A 47 15.63 10.73 -8.00
C ILE A 47 15.58 11.66 -6.79
N GLY A 48 16.73 12.23 -6.44
CA GLY A 48 16.85 13.21 -5.37
C GLY A 48 16.33 14.59 -5.79
N ASN A 49 16.28 15.48 -4.80
CA ASN A 49 15.94 16.87 -5.03
C ASN A 49 17.02 17.56 -5.88
N TRP A 50 16.60 18.58 -6.62
CA TRP A 50 17.53 19.49 -7.28
C TRP A 50 18.31 20.28 -6.23
N SER A 51 19.62 20.44 -6.47
CA SER A 51 20.46 21.40 -5.77
C SER A 51 19.92 22.82 -5.90
N GLU A 52 20.46 23.75 -5.14
CA GLU A 52 20.27 25.17 -5.46
C GLU A 52 20.87 25.49 -6.84
N CYS A 53 20.39 26.58 -7.43
CA CYS A 53 20.95 27.08 -8.69
C CYS A 53 22.36 27.60 -8.46
N SER A 54 23.29 27.30 -9.36
CA SER A 54 24.68 27.80 -9.28
C SER A 54 24.79 29.32 -9.33
N ARG A 55 23.71 30.02 -9.74
CA ARG A 55 23.61 31.47 -9.79
C ARG A 55 22.25 31.94 -9.29
N SER A 56 22.24 33.11 -8.67
CA SER A 56 21.03 33.80 -8.21
C SER A 56 20.29 34.55 -9.34
N CYS A 57 20.94 34.80 -10.48
CA CYS A 57 20.34 35.45 -11.64
C CYS A 57 20.94 34.95 -12.96
N ASN A 58 20.18 35.13 -14.06
CA ASN A 58 20.50 34.65 -15.41
C ASN A 58 20.63 33.11 -15.47
N GLU A 59 21.33 32.60 -16.48
CA GLU A 59 21.52 31.16 -16.68
C GLU A 59 22.45 30.55 -15.64
N GLY A 60 21.99 29.48 -15.01
CA GLY A 60 22.73 28.69 -14.03
C GLY A 60 22.37 27.21 -14.14
N VAL A 61 23.12 26.37 -13.43
CA VAL A 61 23.00 24.91 -13.47
C VAL A 61 22.50 24.41 -12.12
N ARG A 62 21.58 23.44 -12.15
CA ARG A 62 21.15 22.66 -11.00
C ARG A 62 21.48 21.21 -11.26
N THR A 63 21.96 20.52 -10.23
CA THR A 63 22.28 19.09 -10.30
C THR A 63 21.34 18.33 -9.37
N ARG A 64 21.11 17.04 -9.64
CA ARG A 64 20.39 16.16 -8.71
C ARG A 64 20.99 14.77 -8.75
N SER A 65 20.93 14.07 -7.63
CA SER A 65 21.37 12.69 -7.56
C SER A 65 20.32 11.77 -8.16
N VAL A 66 20.76 10.82 -8.99
CA VAL A 66 19.94 9.72 -9.50
C VAL A 66 20.71 8.43 -9.26
N PHE A 67 20.11 7.49 -8.56
CA PHE A 67 20.73 6.19 -8.29
C PHE A 67 19.71 5.07 -8.38
N CYS A 68 20.18 3.87 -8.72
CA CYS A 68 19.35 2.68 -8.77
C CYS A 68 19.28 2.08 -7.36
N LYS A 69 18.05 1.89 -6.85
CA LYS A 69 17.80 1.21 -5.59
C LYS A 69 17.14 -0.14 -5.89
N ARG A 70 17.69 -1.20 -5.28
CA ARG A 70 17.09 -2.53 -5.22
C ARG A 70 16.46 -2.75 -3.85
#